data_AF-A0A969FD54-F1
#
_entry.id   AF-A0A969FD54-F1
#
_cell.length_a   1.000
_cell.length_b   1.000
_cell.length_c   1.000
_cell.angle_alpha   90.00
_cell.angle_beta   90.00
_cell.angle_gamma   90.00
#
_symmetry.space_group_name_H-M   'P 1'
#
loop_
_entity.id
_entity.type
_entity.pdbx_description
1 polymer ?
#
loop_
_entity_poly.entity_id
_entity_poly.type
_entity_poly.pdbx_seq_one_letter_code
_entity_poly.pdbx_strand_id
1 'polypeptide(L)'
;MNSLQHQPTSPLTDSHSRLMALFKPLPQNLLLAQPIRHVKGLVYGLALLLGCGAASPGLAAERLTVRLGPIEQSVTVSDLEEFAATGDIPPSLSLYAPLLTEDVRQALNSRIQLDPEVGDRLVDDLLQSSAGRRLLSTLEVAIPNSTVEDLEAALTVAAQQVDGLSLLGFLRAYPEETVVVDGSSAIALASQMNLPYWQSQALSTVLERELTVQTEPFQPPFDPTVGGDYWVRQQTLTFHDYERSRTIP
;
A
#
# COMPACT_ATOMS: atom_id res chain seq x y z
N MET A 1 53.63 48.88 60.99
CA MET A 1 54.35 49.63 59.94
C MET A 1 53.42 50.70 59.38
N ASN A 2 53.98 51.85 58.98
CA ASN A 2 53.30 52.90 58.19
C ASN A 2 53.02 52.37 56.76
N SER A 3 52.24 52.99 55.86
CA SER A 3 51.93 54.42 55.62
C SER A 3 50.53 54.57 54.97
N LEU A 4 49.74 55.61 55.31
CA LEU A 4 49.47 56.84 54.50
C LEU A 4 48.81 56.57 53.11
N GLN A 5 47.78 57.28 52.63
CA GLN A 5 47.09 58.49 53.14
C GLN A 5 45.77 58.80 52.39
N HIS A 6 45.06 59.83 52.86
CA HIS A 6 44.06 60.68 52.16
C HIS A 6 42.57 60.27 52.00
N GLN A 7 41.82 60.59 53.06
CA GLN A 7 40.58 61.43 53.02
C GLN A 7 40.84 62.80 52.35
N PRO A 8 39.83 63.67 52.03
CA PRO A 8 38.40 63.63 52.40
C PRO A 8 37.47 63.78 51.14
N THR A 9 36.18 64.18 51.14
CA THR A 9 35.29 64.82 52.14
C THR A 9 33.79 64.51 51.88
N SER A 10 33.00 64.48 52.95
CA SER A 10 31.54 64.77 53.01
C SER A 10 31.40 66.06 53.90
N PRO A 11 30.22 66.63 54.30
CA PRO A 11 28.90 65.99 54.34
C PRO A 11 27.62 66.90 54.32
N LEU A 12 26.45 66.24 54.52
CA LEU A 12 25.32 66.61 55.40
C LEU A 12 24.49 67.92 55.13
N THR A 13 23.19 67.82 54.80
CA THR A 13 21.99 68.01 55.70
C THR A 13 21.51 69.46 55.88
N ASP A 14 20.25 69.78 56.22
CA ASP A 14 18.95 69.05 56.26
C ASP A 14 17.84 70.11 56.53
N SER A 15 16.57 69.69 56.39
CA SER A 15 15.37 70.19 57.08
C SER A 15 15.11 71.70 57.12
N HIS A 16 14.01 72.08 56.47
CA HIS A 16 12.98 72.89 57.14
C HIS A 16 11.58 72.44 56.69
N SER A 17 10.75 72.05 57.66
CA SER A 17 9.32 71.81 57.47
C SER A 17 8.57 73.13 57.25
N ARG A 18 7.49 73.16 56.45
CA ARG A 18 6.38 74.14 56.65
C ARG A 18 5.11 73.91 55.80
N LEU A 19 3.98 74.25 56.42
CA LEU A 19 2.71 74.77 55.87
C LEU A 19 1.72 73.81 55.14
N MET A 20 0.71 73.39 55.91
CA MET A 20 -0.73 73.66 55.76
C MET A 20 -1.36 73.91 54.36
N ALA A 21 -2.51 73.24 54.21
CA ALA A 21 -3.77 73.71 53.58
C ALA A 21 -4.04 73.46 52.07
N LEU A 22 -5.00 72.56 51.85
CA LEU A 22 -6.28 72.85 51.16
C LEU A 22 -6.24 73.23 49.66
N PHE A 23 -6.33 72.25 48.76
CA PHE A 23 -7.35 72.25 47.67
C PHE A 23 -7.52 70.85 47.02
N LYS A 24 -8.74 70.55 46.56
CA LYS A 24 -9.15 69.37 45.75
C LYS A 24 -9.07 69.79 44.27
N PRO A 25 -8.63 68.97 43.27
CA PRO A 25 -9.37 67.76 42.87
C PRO A 25 -8.57 66.59 42.26
N LEU A 26 -9.30 65.52 41.95
CA LEU A 26 -8.84 64.36 41.17
C LEU A 26 -9.01 64.64 39.66
N PRO A 27 -8.00 64.41 38.81
CA PRO A 27 -8.17 64.19 37.38
C PRO A 27 -7.79 62.77 36.94
N GLN A 28 -8.29 62.39 35.78
CA GLN A 28 -8.20 61.05 35.20
C GLN A 28 -7.00 60.93 34.24
N ASN A 29 -6.41 59.73 34.17
CA ASN A 29 -5.63 59.17 33.05
C ASN A 29 -4.34 59.90 32.61
N LEU A 30 -3.16 59.28 32.83
CA LEU A 30 -2.29 58.75 31.75
C LEU A 30 -1.00 58.06 32.27
N LEU A 31 -0.68 56.92 31.63
CA LEU A 31 0.66 56.33 31.38
C LEU A 31 1.64 55.94 32.52
N LEU A 32 2.40 54.88 32.15
CA LEU A 32 3.67 54.34 32.66
C LEU A 32 3.51 53.05 33.49
N ALA A 33 3.57 51.85 32.90
CA ALA A 33 4.67 51.17 32.16
C ALA A 33 5.48 50.18 33.03
N GLN A 34 5.08 48.90 32.95
CA GLN A 34 5.94 47.70 33.10
C GLN A 34 6.50 47.40 34.53
N PRO A 35 6.97 46.16 34.84
CA PRO A 35 7.18 45.01 33.95
C PRO A 35 6.49 43.69 34.32
N ILE A 36 6.39 42.85 33.30
CA ILE A 36 5.90 41.46 33.29
C ILE A 36 6.93 40.51 33.95
N ARG A 37 6.48 39.60 34.84
CA ARG A 37 7.20 38.34 35.13
C ARG A 37 6.28 37.12 35.25
N HIS A 38 6.26 36.37 34.15
CA HIS A 38 6.11 34.91 34.06
C HIS A 38 4.74 34.26 34.36
N VAL A 39 3.86 34.32 33.37
CA VAL A 39 2.93 33.21 33.09
C VAL A 39 3.76 31.95 32.76
N LYS A 40 3.71 30.93 33.62
CA LYS A 40 4.31 29.59 33.38
C LYS A 40 3.27 28.51 33.04
N GLY A 41 2.01 28.89 32.79
CA GLY A 41 0.87 27.97 32.66
C GLY A 41 0.17 27.93 31.30
N LEU A 42 0.77 28.45 30.20
CA LEU A 42 0.08 28.59 28.90
C LEU A 42 0.90 28.10 27.68
N VAL A 43 1.85 27.16 27.87
CA VAL A 43 2.59 26.56 26.75
C VAL A 43 2.12 25.13 26.44
N TYR A 44 1.58 24.40 27.44
CA TYR A 44 1.07 23.04 27.24
C TYR A 44 -0.31 22.94 26.56
N GLY A 45 -1.05 24.05 26.44
CA GLY A 45 -2.35 24.07 25.76
C GLY A 45 -2.27 24.14 24.23
N LEU A 46 -1.18 24.70 23.68
CA LEU A 46 -1.06 24.93 22.23
C LEU A 46 -0.35 23.78 21.48
N ALA A 47 0.41 22.93 22.21
CA ALA A 47 1.08 21.77 21.63
C ALA A 47 0.12 20.64 21.19
N LEU A 48 -1.10 20.60 21.74
CA LEU A 48 -2.10 19.55 21.43
C LEU A 48 -2.96 19.83 20.18
N LEU A 49 -2.80 21.00 19.55
CA LEU A 49 -3.53 21.40 18.32
C LEU A 49 -2.68 21.29 17.04
N LEU A 50 -1.41 20.88 17.17
CA LEU A 50 -0.46 20.67 16.07
C LEU A 50 -0.17 19.17 15.84
N GLY A 51 -1.05 18.29 16.31
CA GLY A 51 -0.92 16.82 16.23
C GLY A 51 -1.60 16.17 15.02
N CYS A 52 -2.31 16.92 14.17
CA CYS A 52 -2.87 16.40 12.91
C CYS A 52 -1.84 16.50 11.78
N GLY A 53 -0.76 15.71 11.89
CA GLY A 53 0.44 15.86 11.07
C GLY A 53 1.16 14.56 10.75
N ALA A 54 0.41 13.53 10.33
CA ALA A 54 0.93 12.38 9.56
C ALA A 54 -0.24 11.51 9.06
N ALA A 55 -1.13 12.08 8.25
CA ALA A 55 -1.67 11.27 7.17
C ALA A 55 -0.53 11.15 6.16
N SER A 56 0.30 10.11 6.29
CA SER A 56 1.05 9.62 5.14
C SER A 56 -0.01 9.24 4.10
N PRO A 57 -0.11 9.93 2.94
CA PRO A 57 -0.95 9.42 1.88
C PRO A 57 -0.44 8.00 1.60
N GLY A 58 -1.35 7.02 1.62
CA GLY A 58 -1.01 5.68 1.17
C GLY A 58 -0.47 5.81 -0.26
N LEU A 59 0.64 5.13 -0.55
CA LEU A 59 1.21 5.06 -1.90
C LEU A 59 0.22 4.28 -2.76
N ALA A 60 -0.71 5.01 -3.37
CA ALA A 60 -1.95 4.47 -3.88
C ALA A 60 -2.51 5.37 -4.98
N ALA A 61 -2.18 5.08 -6.24
CA ALA A 61 -2.53 5.96 -7.37
C ALA A 61 -3.98 6.45 -7.32
N GLU A 62 -4.15 7.78 -7.33
CA GLU A 62 -5.47 8.41 -7.39
C GLU A 62 -5.90 8.62 -8.85
N ARG A 63 -4.91 8.71 -9.75
CA ARG A 63 -5.08 9.11 -11.13
C ARG A 63 -4.47 8.09 -12.10
N LEU A 64 -5.08 8.06 -13.28
CA LEU A 64 -4.69 7.24 -14.41
C LEU A 64 -4.58 8.16 -15.63
N THR A 65 -3.44 8.16 -16.31
CA THR A 65 -3.32 8.76 -17.65
C THR A 65 -3.51 7.67 -18.68
N VAL A 66 -4.69 7.62 -19.31
CA VAL A 66 -5.00 6.68 -20.38
C VAL A 66 -4.48 7.24 -21.70
N ARG A 67 -3.65 6.46 -22.39
CA ARG A 67 -3.11 6.79 -23.72
C ARG A 67 -3.70 5.91 -24.80
N LEU A 68 -4.21 6.52 -25.87
CA LEU A 68 -4.67 5.87 -27.09
C LEU A 68 -4.00 6.55 -28.29
N GLY A 69 -2.82 6.05 -28.67
CA GLY A 69 -2.00 6.67 -29.71
C GLY A 69 -1.63 8.12 -29.31
N PRO A 70 -1.98 9.15 -30.12
CA PRO A 70 -1.68 10.54 -29.82
C PRO A 70 -2.64 11.19 -28.82
N ILE A 71 -3.67 10.48 -28.35
CA ILE A 71 -4.67 10.99 -27.41
C ILE A 71 -4.32 10.52 -26.00
N GLU A 72 -4.17 11.46 -25.07
CA GLU A 72 -3.94 11.20 -23.65
C GLU A 72 -4.99 11.95 -22.82
N GLN A 73 -5.54 11.31 -21.79
CA GLN A 73 -6.43 11.95 -20.83
C GLN A 73 -6.16 11.42 -19.41
N SER A 74 -6.13 12.33 -18.43
CA SER A 74 -6.13 11.96 -17.02
C SER A 74 -7.57 11.74 -16.53
N VAL A 75 -7.81 10.57 -15.96
CA VAL A 75 -9.04 10.15 -15.27
C VAL A 75 -8.67 9.70 -13.85
N THR A 76 -9.64 9.53 -12.95
CA THR A 76 -9.36 9.00 -11.60
C THR A 76 -9.56 7.49 -11.57
N VAL A 77 -8.90 6.80 -10.63
CA VAL A 77 -9.16 5.38 -10.37
C VAL A 77 -10.62 5.19 -9.93
N SER A 78 -11.18 6.14 -9.17
CA SER A 78 -12.58 6.06 -8.72
C SER A 78 -13.63 6.28 -9.80
N ASP A 79 -13.31 6.95 -10.91
CA ASP A 79 -14.20 6.96 -12.10
C ASP A 79 -14.31 5.54 -12.69
N LEU A 80 -13.23 4.75 -12.67
CA LEU A 80 -13.25 3.35 -13.11
C LEU A 80 -13.94 2.43 -12.09
N GLU A 81 -13.81 2.70 -10.80
CA GLU A 81 -14.56 2.02 -9.74
C GLU A 81 -16.08 2.27 -9.90
N GLU A 82 -16.49 3.50 -10.19
CA GLU A 82 -17.89 3.86 -10.46
C GLU A 82 -18.42 3.10 -11.69
N PHE A 83 -17.71 3.16 -12.83
CA PHE A 83 -18.09 2.41 -14.03
C PHE A 83 -18.13 0.89 -13.79
N ALA A 84 -17.17 0.34 -13.05
CA ALA A 84 -17.16 -1.08 -12.70
C ALA A 84 -18.38 -1.47 -11.85
N ALA A 85 -18.77 -0.64 -10.88
CA ALA A 85 -19.87 -0.91 -9.97
C ALA A 85 -21.26 -0.70 -10.60
N THR A 86 -21.45 0.36 -11.38
CA THR A 86 -22.78 0.76 -11.91
C THR A 86 -22.98 0.35 -13.37
N GLY A 87 -21.93 0.40 -14.19
CA GLY A 87 -22.00 0.38 -15.66
C GLY A 87 -22.35 1.74 -16.29
N ASP A 88 -22.64 2.77 -15.49
CA ASP A 88 -22.75 4.15 -15.98
C ASP A 88 -21.35 4.71 -16.27
N ILE A 89 -21.23 5.55 -17.30
CA ILE A 89 -19.93 6.10 -17.73
C ILE A 89 -19.79 7.53 -17.19
N PRO A 90 -18.88 7.80 -16.24
CA PRO A 90 -18.60 9.14 -15.73
C PRO A 90 -18.25 10.14 -16.85
N PRO A 91 -18.57 11.44 -16.69
CA PRO A 91 -18.24 12.46 -17.70
C PRO A 91 -16.74 12.56 -18.04
N SER A 92 -15.88 12.29 -17.05
CA SER A 92 -14.42 12.15 -17.18
C SER A 92 -14.01 11.02 -18.13
N LEU A 93 -14.80 9.95 -18.22
CA LEU A 93 -14.54 8.77 -19.06
C LEU A 93 -15.22 8.82 -20.44
N SER A 94 -15.96 9.90 -20.75
CA SER A 94 -16.76 10.03 -21.98
C SER A 94 -15.97 9.87 -23.29
N LEU A 95 -14.70 10.27 -23.32
CA LEU A 95 -13.81 10.10 -24.49
C LEU A 95 -13.55 8.62 -24.80
N TYR A 96 -13.58 7.76 -23.78
CA TYR A 96 -13.33 6.33 -23.87
C TYR A 96 -14.60 5.49 -23.91
N ALA A 97 -15.79 6.11 -23.88
CA ALA A 97 -17.08 5.42 -23.86
C ALA A 97 -17.24 4.29 -24.91
N PRO A 98 -16.73 4.39 -26.17
CA PRO A 98 -16.79 3.28 -27.13
C PRO A 98 -16.00 2.02 -26.75
N LEU A 99 -15.07 2.14 -25.78
CA LEU A 99 -14.21 1.07 -25.29
C LEU A 99 -14.65 0.52 -23.92
N LEU A 100 -15.51 1.26 -23.20
CA LEU A 100 -16.05 0.87 -21.91
C LEU A 100 -17.23 -0.10 -22.09
N THR A 101 -16.91 -1.27 -22.66
CA THR A 101 -17.85 -2.36 -22.94
C THR A 101 -18.13 -3.19 -21.69
N GLU A 102 -19.13 -4.06 -21.77
CA GLU A 102 -19.42 -5.03 -20.71
C GLU A 102 -18.23 -5.96 -20.44
N ASP A 103 -17.46 -6.35 -21.46
CA ASP A 103 -16.26 -7.18 -21.29
C ASP A 103 -15.17 -6.44 -20.48
N VAL A 104 -15.00 -5.14 -20.72
CA VAL A 104 -14.09 -4.29 -19.91
C VAL A 104 -14.63 -4.12 -18.49
N ARG A 105 -15.94 -3.96 -18.32
CA ARG A 105 -16.58 -3.92 -16.99
C ARG A 105 -16.38 -5.23 -16.22
N GLN A 106 -16.46 -6.38 -16.89
CA GLN A 106 -16.17 -7.68 -16.31
C GLN A 106 -14.69 -7.85 -15.97
N ALA A 107 -13.77 -7.37 -16.81
CA ALA A 107 -12.33 -7.38 -16.53
C ALA A 107 -11.97 -6.52 -15.31
N LEU A 108 -12.55 -5.32 -15.17
CA LEU A 108 -12.36 -4.44 -13.99
C LEU A 108 -12.91 -5.08 -12.71
N ASN A 109 -14.02 -5.82 -12.80
CA ASN A 109 -14.61 -6.58 -11.70
C ASN A 109 -13.94 -7.94 -11.44
N SER A 110 -13.03 -8.39 -12.29
CA SER A 110 -12.40 -9.70 -12.15
C SER A 110 -11.42 -9.74 -10.98
N ARG A 111 -11.40 -10.86 -10.26
CA ARG A 111 -10.62 -11.05 -9.03
C ARG A 111 -10.02 -12.45 -9.01
N ILE A 112 -8.76 -12.54 -8.60
CA ILE A 112 -8.10 -13.79 -8.21
C ILE A 112 -8.22 -13.89 -6.70
N GLN A 113 -9.00 -14.87 -6.23
CA GLN A 113 -9.13 -15.13 -4.81
C GLN A 113 -7.79 -15.63 -4.25
N LEU A 114 -7.20 -14.86 -3.35
CA LEU A 114 -6.00 -15.19 -2.58
C LEU A 114 -6.35 -15.07 -1.09
N ASP A 115 -5.66 -15.83 -0.26
CA ASP A 115 -5.73 -15.69 1.20
C ASP A 115 -4.82 -14.51 1.62
N PRO A 116 -5.35 -13.44 2.24
CA PRO A 116 -4.57 -12.26 2.62
C PRO A 116 -3.39 -12.55 3.58
N GLU A 117 -3.41 -13.65 4.35
CA GLU A 117 -2.32 -13.99 5.29
C GLU A 117 -1.07 -14.54 4.58
N VAL A 118 -1.20 -14.93 3.31
CA VAL A 118 -0.13 -15.50 2.47
C VAL A 118 0.03 -14.84 1.09
N GLY A 119 -0.91 -13.98 0.68
CA GLY A 119 -0.96 -13.39 -0.66
C GLY A 119 0.31 -12.66 -1.08
N ASP A 120 1.03 -12.06 -0.13
CA ASP A 120 2.35 -11.46 -0.32
C ASP A 120 3.37 -12.48 -0.83
N ARG A 121 3.53 -13.59 -0.10
CA ARG A 121 4.47 -14.67 -0.43
C ARG A 121 4.06 -15.40 -1.71
N LEU A 122 2.77 -15.53 -1.97
CA LEU A 122 2.28 -16.15 -3.21
C LEU A 122 2.58 -15.29 -4.45
N VAL A 123 2.53 -13.97 -4.31
CA VAL A 123 3.00 -13.05 -5.37
C VAL A 123 4.52 -13.15 -5.51
N ASP A 124 5.30 -13.08 -4.43
CA ASP A 124 6.76 -13.20 -4.49
C ASP A 124 7.22 -14.52 -5.16
N ASP A 125 6.63 -15.65 -4.77
CA ASP A 125 6.89 -16.97 -5.36
C ASP A 125 6.46 -17.02 -6.85
N LEU A 126 5.33 -16.38 -7.22
CA LEU A 126 4.87 -16.26 -8.61
C LEU A 126 5.81 -15.39 -9.46
N LEU A 127 6.24 -14.23 -8.96
CA LEU A 127 7.09 -13.27 -9.68
C LEU A 127 8.45 -13.89 -10.06
N GLN A 128 9.04 -14.68 -9.15
CA GLN A 128 10.28 -15.42 -9.39
C GLN A 128 10.16 -16.52 -10.46
N SER A 129 8.94 -17.03 -10.70
CA SER A 129 8.69 -18.10 -11.67
C SER A 129 8.88 -17.67 -13.14
N SER A 130 8.72 -18.61 -14.07
CA SER A 130 8.64 -18.28 -15.50
C SER A 130 7.31 -17.65 -15.92
N ALA A 131 6.26 -17.78 -15.10
CA ALA A 131 4.95 -17.18 -15.34
C ALA A 131 4.92 -15.72 -14.86
N GLY A 132 5.48 -15.43 -13.69
CA GLY A 132 5.58 -14.08 -13.13
C GLY A 132 6.40 -13.14 -14.01
N ARG A 133 7.58 -13.56 -14.47
CA ARG A 133 8.37 -12.78 -15.45
C ARG A 133 7.61 -12.46 -16.74
N ARG A 134 6.76 -13.39 -17.22
CA ARG A 134 5.87 -13.13 -18.37
C ARG A 134 4.73 -12.17 -18.02
N LEU A 135 4.19 -12.23 -16.80
CA LEU A 135 3.21 -11.26 -16.30
C LEU A 135 3.80 -9.86 -16.21
N LEU A 136 4.98 -9.69 -15.61
CA LEU A 136 5.69 -8.42 -15.51
C LEU A 136 5.93 -7.80 -16.89
N SER A 137 6.57 -8.52 -17.83
CA SER A 137 6.78 -7.99 -19.18
C SER A 137 5.49 -7.74 -19.97
N THR A 138 4.39 -8.38 -19.58
CA THR A 138 3.06 -8.10 -20.13
C THR A 138 2.51 -6.78 -19.56
N LEU A 139 2.68 -6.55 -18.26
CA LEU A 139 2.30 -5.30 -17.59
C LEU A 139 3.15 -4.11 -18.05
N GLU A 140 4.47 -4.26 -18.23
CA GLU A 140 5.36 -3.21 -18.77
C GLU A 140 4.87 -2.67 -20.14
N VAL A 141 4.29 -3.52 -20.99
CA VAL A 141 3.72 -3.08 -22.29
C VAL A 141 2.45 -2.26 -22.11
N ALA A 142 1.61 -2.60 -21.14
CA ALA A 142 0.40 -1.83 -20.82
C ALA A 142 0.69 -0.60 -19.94
N ILE A 143 1.79 -0.57 -19.20
CA ILE A 143 2.20 0.49 -18.28
C ILE A 143 3.60 0.97 -18.67
N PRO A 144 3.76 1.63 -19.83
CA PRO A 144 5.05 1.83 -20.50
C PRO A 144 6.07 2.74 -19.77
N ASN A 145 5.71 3.26 -18.59
CA ASN A 145 6.56 4.08 -17.73
C ASN A 145 6.85 3.43 -16.35
N SER A 146 6.34 2.22 -16.07
CA SER A 146 6.64 1.51 -14.82
C SER A 146 8.02 0.87 -14.84
N THR A 147 8.68 0.85 -13.69
CA THR A 147 9.78 -0.09 -13.42
C THR A 147 9.23 -1.46 -13.04
N VAL A 148 10.08 -2.49 -13.06
CA VAL A 148 9.70 -3.81 -12.54
C VAL A 148 9.35 -3.69 -11.05
N GLU A 149 10.15 -2.94 -10.30
CA GLU A 149 9.99 -2.68 -8.88
C GLU A 149 8.64 -2.02 -8.54
N ASP A 150 8.13 -1.11 -9.39
CA ASP A 150 6.79 -0.52 -9.23
C ASP A 150 5.67 -1.56 -9.39
N LEU A 151 5.81 -2.43 -10.40
CA LEU A 151 4.84 -3.48 -10.70
C LEU A 151 4.83 -4.56 -9.61
N GLU A 152 6.00 -4.98 -9.13
CA GLU A 152 6.14 -5.92 -8.02
C GLU A 152 5.53 -5.35 -6.74
N ALA A 153 5.87 -4.11 -6.37
CA ALA A 153 5.32 -3.44 -5.20
C ALA A 153 3.78 -3.34 -5.25
N ALA A 154 3.23 -2.92 -6.39
CA ALA A 154 1.79 -2.82 -6.60
C ALA A 154 1.08 -4.19 -6.53
N LEU A 155 1.67 -5.25 -7.10
CA LEU A 155 1.12 -6.61 -7.04
C LEU A 155 1.15 -7.17 -5.61
N THR A 156 2.27 -7.02 -4.89
CA THR A 156 2.42 -7.53 -3.51
C THR A 156 1.47 -6.83 -2.55
N VAL A 157 1.28 -5.51 -2.67
CA VAL A 157 0.29 -4.77 -1.88
C VAL A 157 -1.15 -5.15 -2.27
N ALA A 158 -1.44 -5.33 -3.56
CA ALA A 158 -2.78 -5.69 -4.02
C ALA A 158 -3.19 -7.13 -3.64
N ALA A 159 -2.24 -8.07 -3.52
CA ALA A 159 -2.53 -9.43 -3.09
C ALA A 159 -2.81 -9.59 -1.58
N GLN A 160 -2.51 -8.56 -0.77
CA GLN A 160 -2.89 -8.49 0.65
C GLN A 160 -4.33 -7.98 0.86
N GLN A 161 -5.04 -7.59 -0.21
CA GLN A 161 -6.42 -7.08 -0.11
C GLN A 161 -7.40 -8.22 0.21
N VAL A 162 -8.38 -7.94 1.08
CA VAL A 162 -9.36 -8.93 1.59
C VAL A 162 -10.18 -9.59 0.46
N ASP A 163 -10.49 -8.85 -0.60
CA ASP A 163 -11.23 -9.35 -1.76
C ASP A 163 -10.35 -10.09 -2.79
N GLY A 164 -9.06 -10.26 -2.51
CA GLY A 164 -8.06 -10.85 -3.40
C GLY A 164 -7.48 -9.87 -4.43
N LEU A 165 -6.60 -10.38 -5.29
CA LEU A 165 -5.91 -9.60 -6.30
C LEU A 165 -6.87 -9.21 -7.43
N SER A 166 -6.99 -7.91 -7.72
CA SER A 166 -7.89 -7.35 -8.75
C SER A 166 -7.19 -6.24 -9.54
N LEU A 167 -7.68 -5.94 -10.75
CA LEU A 167 -7.09 -4.86 -11.58
C LEU A 167 -7.27 -3.48 -10.93
N LEU A 168 -8.45 -3.19 -10.39
CA LEU A 168 -8.70 -1.95 -9.66
C LEU A 168 -7.84 -1.88 -8.39
N GLY A 169 -7.75 -2.98 -7.63
CA GLY A 169 -6.90 -3.07 -6.44
C GLY A 169 -5.41 -2.89 -6.73
N PHE A 170 -4.92 -3.40 -7.87
CA PHE A 170 -3.56 -3.19 -8.37
C PHE A 170 -3.31 -1.74 -8.77
N LEU A 171 -4.20 -1.12 -9.55
CA LEU A 171 -4.08 0.29 -9.92
C LEU A 171 -4.10 1.18 -8.67
N ARG A 172 -5.00 0.89 -7.73
CA ARG A 172 -5.12 1.58 -6.43
C ARG A 172 -3.90 1.37 -5.53
N ALA A 173 -3.13 0.30 -5.73
CA ALA A 173 -1.91 -0.01 -4.97
C ALA A 173 -0.60 0.43 -5.67
N TYR A 174 -0.70 1.04 -6.86
CA TYR A 174 0.48 1.49 -7.61
C TYR A 174 1.19 2.62 -6.83
N PRO A 175 2.54 2.58 -6.71
CA PRO A 175 3.26 3.41 -5.74
C PRO A 175 3.26 4.92 -6.07
N GLU A 176 3.12 5.30 -7.33
CA GLU A 176 3.05 6.69 -7.78
C GLU A 176 1.62 7.23 -7.79
N GLU A 177 1.46 8.55 -7.58
CA GLU A 177 0.14 9.24 -7.58
C GLU A 177 -0.63 9.07 -8.91
N THR A 178 0.11 8.97 -10.03
CA THR A 178 -0.43 8.80 -11.37
C THR A 178 0.26 7.67 -12.12
N VAL A 179 -0.50 6.66 -12.54
CA VAL A 179 -0.04 5.60 -13.42
C VAL A 179 -0.38 5.92 -14.88
N VAL A 180 0.54 5.65 -15.82
CA VAL A 180 0.33 5.86 -17.26
C VAL A 180 0.03 4.52 -17.92
N VAL A 181 -1.14 4.37 -18.54
CA VAL A 181 -1.58 3.13 -19.19
C VAL A 181 -1.78 3.34 -20.68
N ASP A 182 -1.17 2.47 -21.49
CA ASP A 182 -1.50 2.34 -22.90
C ASP A 182 -2.81 1.55 -23.04
N GLY A 183 -3.91 2.26 -23.32
CA GLY A 183 -5.26 1.69 -23.34
C GLY A 183 -5.45 0.65 -24.43
N SER A 184 -4.77 0.79 -25.57
CA SER A 184 -4.80 -0.20 -26.66
C SER A 184 -4.20 -1.51 -26.20
N SER A 185 -3.05 -1.45 -25.53
CA SER A 185 -2.36 -2.60 -24.96
C SER A 185 -3.20 -3.21 -23.83
N ALA A 186 -3.68 -2.40 -22.88
CA ALA A 186 -4.51 -2.87 -21.76
C ALA A 186 -5.78 -3.62 -22.23
N ILE A 187 -6.48 -3.13 -23.25
CA ILE A 187 -7.65 -3.81 -23.85
C ILE A 187 -7.24 -5.11 -24.55
N ALA A 188 -6.12 -5.12 -25.27
CA ALA A 188 -5.58 -6.33 -25.87
C ALA A 188 -5.24 -7.38 -24.81
N LEU A 189 -4.70 -6.99 -23.65
CA LEU A 189 -4.44 -7.91 -22.54
C LEU A 189 -5.73 -8.41 -21.89
N ALA A 190 -6.69 -7.52 -21.61
CA ALA A 190 -7.97 -7.88 -21.02
C ALA A 190 -8.73 -8.92 -21.88
N SER A 191 -8.74 -8.73 -23.21
CA SER A 191 -9.38 -9.68 -24.14
C SER A 191 -8.65 -11.04 -24.26
N GLN A 192 -7.39 -11.12 -23.85
CA GLN A 192 -6.59 -12.35 -23.80
C GLN A 192 -6.54 -12.96 -22.38
N MET A 193 -7.17 -12.33 -21.38
CA MET A 193 -7.03 -12.71 -19.98
C MET A 193 -7.81 -13.99 -19.65
N ASN A 194 -7.07 -15.09 -19.48
CA ASN A 194 -7.62 -16.37 -19.04
C ASN A 194 -7.49 -16.51 -17.51
N LEU A 195 -8.54 -16.10 -16.77
CA LEU A 195 -8.57 -16.15 -15.31
C LEU A 195 -8.31 -17.57 -14.74
N PRO A 196 -8.92 -18.66 -15.24
CA PRO A 196 -8.59 -20.03 -14.84
C PRO A 196 -7.11 -20.42 -15.02
N TYR A 197 -6.45 -19.94 -16.08
CA TYR A 197 -5.00 -20.16 -16.26
C TYR A 197 -4.20 -19.49 -15.15
N TRP A 198 -4.47 -18.21 -14.84
CA TRP A 198 -3.74 -17.49 -13.78
C TRP A 198 -4.00 -18.07 -12.40
N GLN A 199 -5.23 -18.47 -12.09
CA GLN A 199 -5.55 -19.18 -10.85
C GLN A 199 -4.79 -20.52 -10.76
N SER A 200 -4.68 -21.26 -11.86
CA SER A 200 -3.87 -22.49 -11.91
C SER A 200 -2.38 -22.21 -11.67
N GLN A 201 -1.80 -21.14 -12.25
CA GLN A 201 -0.40 -20.78 -11.98
C GLN A 201 -0.16 -20.38 -10.52
N ALA A 202 -1.07 -19.60 -9.91
CA ALA A 202 -0.98 -19.22 -8.50
C ALA A 202 -1.16 -20.42 -7.55
N LEU A 203 -1.97 -21.43 -7.92
CA LEU A 203 -2.07 -22.68 -7.16
C LEU A 203 -0.84 -23.58 -7.36
N SER A 204 -0.23 -23.59 -8.55
CA SER A 204 1.01 -24.35 -8.79
C SER A 204 2.16 -23.89 -7.91
N THR A 205 2.33 -22.59 -7.64
CA THR A 205 3.41 -22.11 -6.76
C THR A 205 3.20 -22.55 -5.31
N VAL A 206 1.95 -22.50 -4.81
CA VAL A 206 1.57 -23.07 -3.51
C VAL A 206 1.93 -24.56 -3.46
N LEU A 207 1.54 -25.32 -4.49
CA LEU A 207 1.77 -26.77 -4.54
C LEU A 207 3.25 -27.13 -4.66
N GLU A 208 4.03 -26.42 -5.49
CA GLU A 208 5.48 -26.63 -5.60
C GLU A 208 6.17 -26.44 -4.24
N ARG A 209 5.73 -25.45 -3.45
CA ARG A 209 6.23 -25.18 -2.10
C ARG A 209 5.82 -26.26 -1.09
N GLU A 210 4.54 -26.61 -1.01
CA GLU A 210 4.05 -27.66 -0.08
C GLU A 210 4.61 -29.05 -0.42
N LEU A 211 4.88 -29.31 -1.71
CA LEU A 211 5.54 -30.52 -2.19
C LEU A 211 7.08 -30.45 -2.09
N THR A 212 7.66 -29.30 -1.75
CA THR A 212 9.09 -29.16 -1.40
C THR A 212 9.32 -29.70 0.02
N VAL A 213 9.13 -31.01 0.16
CA VAL A 213 9.51 -31.75 1.36
C VAL A 213 11.04 -31.78 1.43
N GLN A 214 11.59 -31.29 2.54
CA GLN A 214 12.97 -31.63 2.94
C GLN A 214 13.02 -33.13 3.20
N THR A 215 13.22 -33.88 2.12
CA THR A 215 13.20 -35.33 2.14
C THR A 215 14.56 -35.76 2.67
N GLU A 216 14.67 -35.90 4.00
CA GLU A 216 15.62 -36.83 4.61
C GLU A 216 15.53 -38.13 3.79
N PRO A 217 16.61 -38.55 3.10
CA PRO A 217 16.54 -39.67 2.19
C PRO A 217 15.96 -40.86 2.94
N PHE A 218 14.89 -41.47 2.41
CA PHE A 218 14.37 -42.69 3.00
C PHE A 218 15.48 -43.74 2.95
N GLN A 219 16.10 -43.99 4.09
CA GLN A 219 17.12 -45.02 4.29
C GLN A 219 16.42 -46.26 4.84
N PRO A 220 15.93 -47.18 3.98
CA PRO A 220 15.43 -48.45 4.46
C PRO A 220 16.55 -49.19 5.21
N PRO A 221 16.24 -49.94 6.28
CA PRO A 221 17.22 -50.78 6.98
C PRO A 221 17.60 -52.05 6.19
N PHE A 222 17.30 -52.08 4.88
CA PHE A 222 17.53 -53.18 3.95
C PHE A 222 17.80 -52.63 2.55
N ASP A 223 18.55 -53.39 1.74
CA ASP A 223 18.76 -53.06 0.32
C ASP A 223 17.57 -53.57 -0.52
N PRO A 224 16.77 -52.70 -1.17
CA PRO A 224 15.63 -53.12 -1.98
C PRO A 224 16.01 -53.79 -3.31
N THR A 225 17.29 -53.78 -3.69
CA THR A 225 17.80 -54.48 -4.89
C THR A 225 18.18 -55.93 -4.61
N VAL A 226 18.32 -56.32 -3.33
CA VAL A 226 18.59 -57.69 -2.91
C VAL A 226 17.26 -58.47 -2.83
N GLY A 227 17.21 -59.62 -3.50
CA GLY A 227 16.07 -60.52 -3.38
C GLY A 227 15.98 -61.11 -1.97
N GLY A 228 14.83 -60.97 -1.31
CA GLY A 228 14.57 -61.55 0.01
C GLY A 228 14.29 -63.06 -0.04
N ASP A 229 14.29 -63.70 1.13
CA ASP A 229 14.12 -65.16 1.30
C ASP A 229 12.72 -65.69 0.92
N TYR A 230 11.78 -64.80 0.58
CA TYR A 230 10.38 -65.12 0.33
C TYR A 230 10.03 -65.04 -1.15
N TRP A 231 9.30 -66.06 -1.63
CA TRP A 231 8.73 -66.05 -2.97
C TRP A 231 7.59 -65.03 -3.05
N VAL A 232 7.63 -64.16 -4.06
CA VAL A 232 6.57 -63.19 -4.33
C VAL A 232 5.52 -63.82 -5.24
N ARG A 233 4.24 -63.70 -4.86
CA ARG A 233 3.10 -64.06 -5.73
C ARG A 233 2.43 -62.80 -6.26
N GLN A 234 2.64 -62.49 -7.53
CA GLN A 234 1.79 -61.52 -8.20
C GLN A 234 0.42 -62.15 -8.51
N GLN A 235 -0.66 -61.46 -8.15
CA GLN A 235 -2.02 -61.83 -8.51
C GLN A 235 -2.71 -60.63 -9.16
N THR A 236 -2.97 -60.74 -10.46
CA THR A 236 -3.80 -59.76 -11.18
C THR A 236 -5.27 -60.02 -10.86
N LEU A 237 -5.95 -59.02 -10.31
CA LEU A 237 -7.39 -59.05 -10.07
C LEU A 237 -8.08 -58.23 -11.15
N THR A 238 -8.90 -58.88 -11.98
CA THR A 238 -9.76 -58.21 -12.96
C THR A 238 -11.12 -57.96 -12.33
N PHE A 239 -11.43 -56.71 -12.02
CA PHE A 239 -12.72 -56.32 -11.46
C PHE A 239 -13.72 -55.99 -12.58
N HIS A 240 -14.99 -56.36 -12.40
CA HIS A 240 -16.03 -56.10 -13.38
C HIS A 240 -17.22 -55.36 -12.75
N ASP A 241 -17.56 -54.22 -13.31
CA ASP A 241 -18.73 -53.40 -13.00
C ASP A 241 -19.92 -53.99 -13.79
N TYR A 242 -20.72 -54.82 -13.11
CA TYR A 242 -21.85 -55.54 -13.72
C TYR A 242 -23.03 -54.62 -14.06
N GLU A 243 -23.24 -53.53 -13.32
CA GLU A 243 -24.31 -52.57 -13.62
C GLU A 243 -24.03 -51.81 -14.92
N ARG A 244 -22.76 -51.48 -15.18
CA ARG A 244 -22.34 -50.74 -16.38
C ARG A 244 -21.69 -51.62 -17.45
N SER A 245 -21.73 -52.94 -17.27
CA SER A 245 -21.20 -53.97 -18.16
C SER A 245 -19.77 -53.70 -18.66
N ARG A 246 -18.84 -53.35 -17.76
CA ARG A 246 -17.45 -53.01 -18.10
C ARG A 246 -16.43 -53.57 -17.12
N THR A 247 -15.23 -53.85 -17.61
CA THR A 247 -14.06 -54.13 -16.78
C THR A 247 -13.53 -52.83 -16.17
N ILE A 248 -13.14 -52.87 -14.90
CA ILE A 248 -12.38 -51.78 -14.24
C ILE A 248 -10.89 -52.06 -14.49
N PRO A 249 -10.14 -51.09 -15.05
CA PRO A 249 -8.70 -51.23 -15.32
C PRO A 249 -7.86 -51.21 -14.04
#